data_AF-A0A5C6ME71-F1
#
_entry.id   AF-A0A5C6ME71-F1
#
_cell.length_a   1.000
_cell.length_b   1.000
_cell.length_c   1.000
_cell.angle_alpha   90.00
_cell.angle_beta   90.00
_cell.angle_gamma   90.00
#
_symmetry.space_group_name_H-M   'P 1'
#
loop_
_entity.id
_entity.type
_entity.pdbx_description
1 polymer ?
#
loop_
_entity_poly.entity_id
_entity_poly.type
_entity_poly.pdbx_seq_one_letter_code
_entity_poly.pdbx_strand_id
1 'polypeptide(L)'
;MWTGRLRGVGVLRSLYRDLQERECDLPEISLLLCSSEHSGVSGCRLHVPQHYTRQTQWLYNQFLKYSEPIRFSGFVGLYNNDPATSLDDFLRRALMKSLKSENGHLDLFVRFLHGLSLESNQRILGGLLDQRNSHPETIQKVLNNLKEENSDEFSPDRSINIFHCLMEMKDQSVHQEIQEFLKSGEISERKLSEIHCSALAYLLQMSEEVLDELDLQQYNTSDEGRRRLIPAVRNCRKVELAGDVLSKSHWEVVASAMTSNPSHLRELSLSKNQSLTDADVELLSSAMMHPNCRLEMLRLWNFRLSEISCDSLASALRSNPSHLRVLDLGGYQLKDPEVKLLCGALQDPLCELETLRSVRDDPVLSQV
;
A
#
# COMPACT_ATOMS: atom_id res chain seq x y z
N MET A 1 5.84 14.38 -18.34
CA MET A 1 5.94 15.85 -18.16
C MET A 1 5.21 16.21 -16.86
N TRP A 2 5.87 16.07 -15.71
CA TRP A 2 5.25 16.35 -14.40
C TRP A 2 5.60 17.77 -13.97
N THR A 3 4.72 18.72 -14.27
CA THR A 3 4.81 20.10 -13.77
C THR A 3 3.62 20.40 -12.86
N GLY A 4 3.51 19.66 -11.75
CA GLY A 4 2.60 19.99 -10.66
C GLY A 4 3.26 20.99 -9.72
N ARG A 5 3.05 22.30 -9.93
CA ARG A 5 3.30 23.31 -8.89
C ARG A 5 2.29 23.08 -7.75
N LEU A 6 2.62 22.21 -6.80
CA LEU A 6 1.93 22.18 -5.52
C LEU A 6 2.30 23.47 -4.78
N ARG A 7 1.37 24.44 -4.73
CA ARG A 7 1.49 25.60 -3.85
C ARG A 7 1.42 25.05 -2.41
N GLY A 8 2.54 25.08 -1.68
CA GLY A 8 2.66 24.51 -0.32
C GLY A 8 1.58 24.94 0.69
N VAL A 9 0.86 26.04 0.41
CA VAL A 9 -0.30 26.52 1.19
C VAL A 9 -1.47 25.54 1.16
N GLY A 10 -1.70 24.81 0.06
CA GLY A 10 -2.81 23.87 -0.08
C GLY A 10 -2.63 22.60 0.76
N VAL A 11 -1.39 22.11 0.86
CA VAL A 11 -1.04 20.91 1.64
C VAL A 11 -1.15 21.19 3.14
N LEU A 12 -0.69 22.36 3.59
CA LEU A 12 -0.85 22.82 4.98
C LEU A 12 -2.33 23.02 5.37
N ARG A 13 -3.18 23.47 4.43
CA ARG A 13 -4.64 23.60 4.62
C ARG A 13 -5.35 22.25 4.78
N SER A 14 -4.92 21.23 4.04
CA SER A 14 -5.46 19.87 4.20
C SER A 14 -5.03 19.27 5.53
N LEU A 15 -3.74 19.36 5.86
CA LEU A 15 -3.19 18.88 7.13
C LEU A 15 -3.87 19.52 8.34
N TYR A 16 -4.17 20.82 8.29
CA TYR A 16 -4.85 21.51 9.39
C TYR A 16 -6.29 21.04 9.59
N ARG A 17 -7.02 20.81 8.50
CA ARG A 17 -8.41 20.34 8.55
C ARG A 17 -8.48 18.93 9.15
N ASP A 18 -7.54 18.07 8.76
CA ASP A 18 -7.45 16.70 9.24
C ASP A 18 -6.97 16.63 10.71
N LEU A 19 -6.15 17.60 11.15
CA LEU A 19 -5.75 17.76 12.56
C LEU A 19 -6.90 18.30 13.44
N GLN A 20 -7.82 19.10 12.89
CA GLN A 20 -9.01 19.60 13.60
C GLN A 20 -10.08 18.52 13.82
N GLU A 21 -10.27 17.59 12.88
CA GLU A 21 -11.31 16.55 12.97
C GLU A 21 -11.06 15.50 14.07
N ARG A 22 -9.86 15.48 14.68
CA ARG A 22 -9.49 14.56 15.76
C ARG A 22 -9.33 15.21 17.14
N GLU A 23 -10.04 16.31 17.42
CA GLU A 23 -10.00 17.01 18.73
C GLU A 23 -8.57 17.33 19.22
N CYS A 24 -7.65 17.67 18.32
CA CYS A 24 -6.40 18.32 18.73
C CYS A 24 -6.71 19.79 19.05
N ASP A 25 -6.95 20.10 20.33
CA ASP A 25 -7.03 21.49 20.81
C ASP A 25 -5.68 22.20 20.58
N LEU A 26 -5.53 22.82 19.40
CA LEU A 26 -4.39 23.66 19.04
C LEU A 26 -4.91 25.02 18.56
N PRO A 27 -5.17 25.96 19.50
CA PRO A 27 -5.81 27.25 19.20
C PRO A 27 -5.05 28.14 18.20
N GLU A 28 -3.77 27.86 17.94
CA GLU A 28 -2.89 28.77 17.18
C GLU A 28 -2.69 28.38 15.70
N ILE A 29 -3.21 27.24 15.22
CA ILE A 29 -3.14 26.92 13.79
C ILE A 29 -4.16 27.74 12.97
N SER A 30 -5.19 28.31 13.62
CA SER A 30 -6.13 29.27 12.99
C SER A 30 -5.42 30.56 12.51
N LEU A 31 -4.33 30.97 13.17
CA LEU A 31 -3.52 32.15 12.79
C LEU A 31 -2.64 31.89 11.54
N LEU A 32 -2.31 30.63 11.26
CA LEU A 32 -1.56 30.19 10.09
C LEU A 32 -2.36 30.35 8.78
N LEU A 33 -3.69 30.22 8.83
CA LEU A 33 -4.56 30.36 7.66
C LEU A 33 -4.83 31.81 7.26
N CYS A 34 -5.13 32.69 8.23
CA CYS A 34 -5.46 34.10 7.97
C CYS A 34 -4.34 34.88 7.26
N SER A 35 -3.08 34.50 7.51
CA SER A 35 -1.91 35.18 6.91
C SER A 35 -1.67 34.81 5.44
N SER A 36 -2.23 33.68 4.97
CA SER A 36 -2.06 33.20 3.60
C SER A 36 -3.01 33.89 2.59
N GLU A 37 -4.15 34.43 3.06
CA GLU A 37 -5.19 35.02 2.22
C GLU A 37 -4.87 36.44 1.75
N HIS A 38 -3.96 37.14 2.42
CA HIS A 38 -3.64 38.55 2.12
C HIS A 38 -2.53 38.75 1.08
N SER A 39 -1.97 37.69 0.49
CA SER A 39 -0.85 37.79 -0.48
C SER A 39 -1.28 37.42 -1.92
N GLY A 40 -2.37 38.02 -2.38
CA GLY A 40 -2.73 38.04 -3.79
C GLY A 40 -1.93 39.08 -4.57
N VAL A 41 -0.68 38.79 -4.95
CA VAL A 41 0.02 39.59 -5.98
C VAL A 41 0.79 38.68 -6.93
N SER A 42 0.42 38.78 -8.20
CA SER A 42 1.00 38.12 -9.36
C SER A 42 2.39 38.64 -9.68
N GLY A 43 3.36 37.72 -9.73
CA GLY A 43 4.67 37.92 -10.36
C GLY A 43 5.74 38.50 -9.44
N CYS A 44 6.62 37.64 -8.90
CA CYS A 44 8.02 37.94 -8.56
C CYS A 44 8.74 36.67 -8.09
N ARG A 45 10.09 36.69 -8.17
CA ARG A 45 11.01 35.66 -7.68
C ARG A 45 10.60 35.19 -6.28
N LEU A 46 10.64 33.88 -6.04
CA LEU A 46 10.37 33.25 -4.74
C LEU A 46 11.32 33.81 -3.67
N HIS A 47 10.91 34.89 -3.02
CA HIS A 47 11.42 35.31 -1.74
C HIS A 47 10.43 34.77 -0.71
N VAL A 48 10.78 33.63 -0.09
CA VAL A 48 10.00 33.05 1.00
C VAL A 48 10.23 33.93 2.23
N PRO A 49 9.20 34.61 2.76
CA PRO A 49 9.37 35.49 3.91
C PRO A 49 9.86 34.70 5.14
N GLN A 50 10.70 35.30 5.98
CA GLN A 50 11.22 34.72 7.25
C GLN A 50 10.13 34.14 8.17
N HIS A 51 8.87 34.53 8.00
CA HIS A 51 7.70 33.98 8.70
C HIS A 51 7.43 32.49 8.39
N TYR A 52 7.64 32.05 7.14
CA TYR A 52 7.48 30.64 6.77
C TYR A 52 8.51 29.75 7.46
N THR A 53 9.75 30.23 7.59
CA THR A 53 10.84 29.51 8.25
C THR A 53 10.53 29.24 9.72
N ARG A 54 9.98 30.22 10.46
CA ARG A 54 9.55 30.05 11.87
C ARG A 54 8.37 29.09 12.02
N GLN A 55 7.44 29.08 11.06
CA GLN A 55 6.27 28.21 11.08
C GLN A 55 6.60 26.75 10.74
N THR A 56 7.47 26.52 9.75
CA THR A 56 8.04 25.18 9.47
C THR A 56 8.85 24.69 10.67
N GLN A 57 9.59 25.59 11.33
CA GLN A 57 10.32 25.29 12.57
C GLN A 57 9.41 24.89 13.72
N TRP A 58 8.26 25.55 13.89
CA TRP A 58 7.27 25.19 14.90
C TRP A 58 6.60 23.84 14.61
N LEU A 59 6.16 23.58 13.37
CA LEU A 59 5.58 22.30 12.94
C LEU A 59 6.56 21.13 13.19
N TYR A 60 7.83 21.35 12.89
CA TYR A 60 8.89 20.38 13.13
C TYR A 60 9.17 20.17 14.62
N ASN A 61 9.27 21.24 15.41
CA ASN A 61 9.44 21.16 16.87
C ASN A 61 8.25 20.47 17.54
N GLN A 62 7.05 20.65 17.00
CA GLN A 62 5.88 19.97 17.50
C GLN A 62 5.90 18.48 17.10
N PHE A 63 6.30 18.16 15.86
CA PHE A 63 6.54 16.77 15.47
C PHE A 63 7.64 16.09 16.30
N LEU A 64 8.74 16.79 16.61
CA LEU A 64 9.83 16.35 17.50
C LEU A 64 9.33 16.07 18.93
N LYS A 65 8.40 16.89 19.43
CA LYS A 65 7.81 16.72 20.77
C LYS A 65 6.83 15.53 20.82
N TYR A 66 6.18 15.21 19.70
CA TYR A 66 5.20 14.13 19.58
C TYR A 66 5.74 12.85 18.92
N SER A 67 7.01 12.81 18.52
CA SER A 67 7.66 11.58 18.07
C SER A 67 8.13 10.78 19.28
N GLU A 68 7.17 10.19 20.01
CA GLU A 68 7.50 9.16 20.99
C GLU A 68 8.25 7.99 20.30
N PRO A 69 9.15 7.31 21.01
CA PRO A 69 9.90 6.20 20.45
C PRO A 69 8.98 5.05 20.09
N ILE A 70 9.11 4.55 18.88
CA ILE A 70 8.30 3.45 18.40
C ILE A 70 9.06 2.14 18.69
N ARG A 71 8.51 1.29 19.56
CA ARG A 71 9.04 -0.06 19.81
C ARG A 71 8.75 -0.92 18.57
N PHE A 72 9.79 -1.51 17.96
CA PHE A 72 9.71 -2.36 16.77
C PHE A 72 10.18 -3.79 17.10
N SER A 73 9.40 -4.79 16.72
CA SER A 73 9.69 -6.21 16.94
C SER A 73 10.70 -6.78 15.94
N GLY A 74 10.73 -6.30 14.70
CA GLY A 74 11.69 -6.74 13.66
C GLY A 74 13.09 -6.12 13.75
N PHE A 75 13.27 -5.08 14.58
CA PHE A 75 14.54 -4.34 14.74
C PHE A 75 14.97 -4.33 16.22
N VAL A 76 15.16 -5.51 16.79
CA VAL A 76 15.72 -5.66 18.13
C VAL A 76 17.18 -5.15 18.10
N GLY A 77 17.38 -3.86 18.42
CA GLY A 77 18.72 -3.28 18.63
C GLY A 77 18.98 -1.86 18.11
N LEU A 78 18.07 -1.21 17.37
CA LEU A 78 18.38 0.08 16.68
C LEU A 78 17.54 1.30 17.10
N TYR A 79 16.50 1.15 17.93
CA TYR A 79 15.63 2.26 18.31
C TYR A 79 15.66 2.49 19.81
N ASN A 80 16.63 3.30 20.26
CA ASN A 80 16.61 3.83 21.62
C ASN A 80 15.49 4.88 21.76
N ASN A 81 15.01 5.05 22.99
CA ASN A 81 14.07 6.12 23.36
C ASN A 81 14.68 7.53 23.28
N ASP A 82 15.90 7.65 22.77
CA ASP A 82 16.65 8.89 22.68
C ASP A 82 16.09 9.78 21.56
N PRO A 83 16.15 11.12 21.73
CA PRO A 83 15.81 12.08 20.69
C PRO A 83 16.61 11.84 19.41
N ALA A 84 16.02 12.17 18.26
CA ALA A 84 16.72 12.05 16.98
C ALA A 84 18.01 12.90 17.00
N THR A 85 19.14 12.27 16.69
CA THR A 85 20.47 12.89 16.82
C THR A 85 20.99 13.49 15.51
N SER A 86 20.38 13.13 14.38
CA SER A 86 20.73 13.61 13.04
C SER A 86 19.50 13.77 12.15
N LEU A 87 19.65 14.50 11.04
CA LEU A 87 18.59 14.68 10.05
C LEU A 87 18.16 13.34 9.43
N ASP A 88 19.10 12.44 9.17
CA ASP A 88 18.80 11.13 8.59
C ASP A 88 18.05 10.21 9.56
N ASP A 89 18.41 10.21 10.84
CA ASP A 89 17.66 9.51 11.90
C ASP A 89 16.24 10.07 12.04
N PHE A 90 16.11 11.41 12.03
CA PHE A 90 14.79 12.06 12.08
C PHE A 90 13.89 11.67 10.91
N LEU A 91 14.38 11.80 9.67
CA LEU A 91 13.60 11.53 8.46
C LEU A 91 13.19 10.06 8.39
N ARG A 92 14.11 9.16 8.77
CA ARG A 92 13.81 7.73 8.88
C ARG A 92 12.72 7.45 9.92
N ARG A 93 12.79 8.05 11.12
CA ARG A 93 11.73 7.89 12.14
C ARG A 93 10.39 8.46 11.68
N ALA A 94 10.39 9.61 11.02
CA ALA A 94 9.17 10.20 10.45
C ALA A 94 8.53 9.27 9.41
N LEU A 95 9.34 8.67 8.52
CA LEU A 95 8.88 7.67 7.58
C LEU A 95 8.25 6.46 8.28
N MET A 96 8.94 5.88 9.27
CA MET A 96 8.42 4.72 10.01
C MET A 96 7.08 5.02 10.70
N LYS A 97 6.93 6.21 11.28
CA LYS A 97 5.66 6.65 11.86
C LYS A 97 4.55 6.74 10.80
N SER A 98 4.89 7.19 9.59
CA SER A 98 3.96 7.28 8.47
C SER A 98 3.58 5.91 7.89
N LEU A 99 4.51 4.96 7.83
CA LEU A 99 4.23 3.60 7.38
C LEU A 99 3.30 2.85 8.36
N LYS A 100 3.39 3.15 9.66
CA LYS A 100 2.48 2.62 10.70
C LYS A 100 1.09 3.25 10.73
N SER A 101 0.91 4.41 10.08
CA SER A 101 -0.38 5.08 10.06
C SER A 101 -1.39 4.27 9.24
N GLU A 102 -2.46 3.80 9.88
CA GLU A 102 -3.53 3.00 9.25
C GLU A 102 -4.08 3.62 7.97
N ASN A 103 -4.37 4.92 7.96
CA ASN A 103 -5.02 5.61 6.85
C ASN A 103 -4.06 6.43 5.96
N GLY A 104 -2.75 6.37 6.21
CA GLY A 104 -1.77 7.16 5.45
C GLY A 104 -1.88 8.68 5.53
N HIS A 105 -2.50 9.27 6.55
CA HIS A 105 -2.57 10.73 6.66
C HIS A 105 -1.19 11.44 6.73
N LEU A 106 -0.15 10.75 7.22
CA LEU A 106 1.23 11.29 7.31
C LEU A 106 2.05 11.14 6.02
N ASP A 107 1.46 10.54 5.00
CA ASP A 107 2.17 10.04 3.84
C ASP A 107 2.72 11.18 2.97
N LEU A 108 1.84 12.13 2.60
CA LEU A 108 2.21 13.38 1.93
C LEU A 108 3.15 14.25 2.77
N PHE A 109 2.95 14.26 4.09
CA PHE A 109 3.81 15.02 5.00
C PHE A 109 5.24 14.51 4.97
N VAL A 110 5.45 13.20 5.03
CA VAL A 110 6.78 12.59 4.98
C VAL A 110 7.44 12.79 3.62
N ARG A 111 6.69 12.68 2.52
CA ARG A 111 7.19 13.02 1.16
C ARG A 111 7.71 14.45 1.10
N PHE A 112 6.93 15.39 1.64
CA PHE A 112 7.32 16.79 1.72
C PHE A 112 8.58 17.00 2.59
N LEU A 113 8.67 16.35 3.76
CA LEU A 113 9.86 16.42 4.61
C LEU A 113 11.12 15.91 3.91
N HIS A 114 11.03 14.79 3.18
CA HIS A 114 12.14 14.26 2.41
C HIS A 114 12.50 15.20 1.25
N GLY A 115 11.53 15.77 0.53
CA GLY A 115 11.78 16.79 -0.50
C GLY A 115 12.43 18.07 0.05
N LEU A 116 12.13 18.47 1.29
CA LEU A 116 12.80 19.59 1.96
C LEU A 116 14.27 19.31 2.30
N SER A 117 14.68 18.04 2.40
CA SER A 117 16.07 17.66 2.72
C SER A 117 17.06 17.87 1.57
N LEU A 118 16.56 18.08 0.34
CA LEU A 118 17.36 18.43 -0.83
C LEU A 118 18.28 19.62 -0.54
N GLU A 119 19.51 19.58 -1.07
CA GLU A 119 20.51 20.63 -0.90
C GLU A 119 19.97 22.03 -1.24
N SER A 120 19.15 22.15 -2.28
CA SER A 120 18.50 23.41 -2.69
C SER A 120 17.62 24.05 -1.61
N ASN A 121 17.13 23.25 -0.66
CA ASN A 121 16.21 23.65 0.41
C ASN A 121 16.92 23.77 1.77
N GLN A 122 18.21 23.46 1.87
CA GLN A 122 18.91 23.41 3.16
C GLN A 122 19.11 24.76 3.83
N ARG A 123 19.12 25.86 3.08
CA ARG A 123 19.06 27.21 3.69
C ARG A 123 17.78 27.42 4.51
N ILE A 124 16.71 26.70 4.19
CA ILE A 124 15.42 26.75 4.90
C ILE A 124 15.48 25.87 6.17
N LEU A 125 16.22 24.75 6.11
CA LEU A 125 16.44 23.84 7.25
C LEU A 125 17.59 24.27 8.19
N GLY A 126 18.51 25.12 7.73
CA GLY A 126 19.71 25.52 8.48
C GLY A 126 19.45 26.37 9.73
N GLY A 127 18.20 26.72 10.03
CA GLY A 127 17.79 27.31 11.31
C GLY A 127 17.09 26.34 12.26
N LEU A 128 16.90 25.08 11.85
CA LEU A 128 15.91 24.13 12.37
C LEU A 128 16.56 22.95 13.11
N LEU A 129 17.72 22.53 12.64
CA LEU A 129 18.69 21.68 13.34
C LEU A 129 19.98 22.50 13.35
N ASP A 130 20.72 22.60 14.46
CA ASP A 130 21.97 23.38 14.58
C ASP A 130 23.11 22.91 13.63
N GLN A 131 22.80 22.07 12.65
CA GLN A 131 23.67 21.58 11.60
C GLN A 131 23.82 22.64 10.51
N ARG A 132 24.82 23.51 10.70
CA ARG A 132 25.22 24.54 9.73
C ARG A 132 25.64 23.99 8.36
N ASN A 133 25.85 22.69 8.21
CA ASN A 133 26.20 22.02 6.97
C ASN A 133 25.59 20.61 6.98
N SER A 134 24.44 20.39 6.34
CA SER A 134 24.13 19.02 5.93
C SER A 134 25.06 18.71 4.76
N HIS A 135 25.99 17.78 4.96
CA HIS A 135 26.93 17.38 3.91
C HIS A 135 26.22 16.48 2.89
N PRO A 136 26.69 16.41 1.64
CA PRO A 136 26.23 15.42 0.66
C PRO A 136 26.17 13.99 1.22
N GLU A 137 27.06 13.67 2.16
CA GLU A 137 27.08 12.43 2.93
C GLU A 137 25.79 12.17 3.72
N THR A 138 25.18 13.20 4.33
CA THR A 138 23.91 13.07 5.07
C THR A 138 22.76 12.75 4.12
N ILE A 139 22.68 13.42 2.97
CA ILE A 139 21.67 13.13 1.96
C ILE A 139 21.83 11.70 1.45
N GLN A 140 23.07 11.26 1.18
CA GLN A 140 23.33 9.90 0.75
C GLN A 140 22.92 8.87 1.80
N LYS A 141 23.13 9.16 3.10
CA LYS A 141 22.63 8.31 4.20
C LYS A 141 21.11 8.22 4.19
N VAL A 142 20.39 9.34 4.01
CA VAL A 142 18.92 9.32 3.89
C VAL A 142 18.48 8.44 2.72
N LEU A 143 19.10 8.58 1.55
CA LEU A 143 18.79 7.78 0.37
C LEU A 143 19.06 6.29 0.59
N ASN A 144 20.17 5.95 1.25
CA ASN A 144 20.50 4.56 1.58
C ASN A 144 19.49 4.00 2.58
N ASN A 145 19.13 4.75 3.63
CA ASN A 145 18.10 4.36 4.59
C ASN A 145 16.77 4.04 3.89
N LEU A 146 16.35 4.86 2.91
CA LEU A 146 15.14 4.60 2.12
C LEU A 146 15.23 3.33 1.29
N LYS A 147 16.38 3.05 0.67
CA LYS A 147 16.60 1.86 -0.18
C LYS A 147 16.74 0.57 0.64
N GLU A 148 17.21 0.69 1.88
CA GLU A 148 17.39 -0.41 2.83
C GLU A 148 16.18 -0.64 3.74
N GLU A 149 15.17 0.24 3.72
CA GLU A 149 13.99 0.12 4.58
C GLU A 149 13.12 -1.06 4.15
N ASN A 150 13.21 -2.12 4.95
CA ASN A 150 12.65 -3.44 4.69
C ASN A 150 11.95 -3.93 5.97
N SER A 151 10.61 -3.90 5.97
CA SER A 151 9.81 -4.44 7.07
C SER A 151 8.49 -4.98 6.53
N ASP A 152 8.18 -6.19 6.98
CA ASP A 152 6.93 -6.92 6.75
C ASP A 152 5.77 -6.44 7.64
N GLU A 153 5.99 -5.44 8.50
CA GLU A 153 4.99 -4.93 9.45
C GLU A 153 3.98 -3.95 8.81
N PHE A 154 4.23 -3.45 7.59
CA PHE A 154 3.39 -2.41 6.96
C PHE A 154 2.60 -2.93 5.76
N SER A 155 1.45 -2.30 5.48
CA SER A 155 0.68 -2.62 4.26
C SER A 155 1.51 -2.33 2.99
N PRO A 156 1.43 -3.19 1.96
CA PRO A 156 2.13 -2.98 0.68
C PRO A 156 1.87 -1.61 0.04
N ASP A 157 0.67 -1.06 0.22
CA ASP A 157 0.34 0.29 -0.26
C ASP A 157 1.18 1.37 0.41
N ARG A 158 1.46 1.20 1.70
CA ARG A 158 2.30 2.12 2.47
C ARG A 158 3.74 2.04 1.96
N SER A 159 4.21 0.86 1.60
CA SER A 159 5.58 0.63 1.09
C SER A 159 5.87 1.33 -0.24
N ILE A 160 4.84 1.69 -1.03
CA ILE A 160 4.99 2.56 -2.21
C ILE A 160 5.43 3.99 -1.80
N ASN A 161 5.06 4.45 -0.60
CA ASN A 161 5.47 5.76 -0.11
C ASN A 161 6.99 5.91 0.02
N ILE A 162 7.71 4.81 0.31
CA ILE A 162 9.17 4.81 0.36
C ILE A 162 9.75 5.20 -1.02
N PHE A 163 9.20 4.63 -2.08
CA PHE A 163 9.56 4.98 -3.45
C PHE A 163 9.20 6.44 -3.79
N HIS A 164 8.04 6.93 -3.34
CA HIS A 164 7.69 8.33 -3.51
C HIS A 164 8.67 9.29 -2.81
N CYS A 165 9.13 8.95 -1.61
CA CYS A 165 10.13 9.75 -0.91
C CYS A 165 11.46 9.84 -1.70
N LEU A 166 11.91 8.73 -2.31
CA LEU A 166 13.08 8.73 -3.20
C LEU A 166 12.88 9.67 -4.41
N MET A 167 11.69 9.62 -5.02
CA MET A 167 11.34 10.46 -6.16
C MET A 167 11.33 11.96 -5.80
N GLU A 168 10.77 12.32 -4.63
CA GLU A 168 10.79 13.70 -4.10
C GLU A 168 12.21 14.19 -3.79
N MET A 169 13.09 13.29 -3.35
CA MET A 169 14.52 13.56 -3.18
C MET A 169 15.30 13.56 -4.51
N LYS A 170 14.60 13.51 -5.65
CA LYS A 170 15.17 13.51 -7.01
C LYS A 170 16.11 12.34 -7.30
N ASP A 171 16.09 11.29 -6.49
CA ASP A 171 16.75 10.03 -6.83
C ASP A 171 15.84 9.25 -7.79
N GLN A 172 16.29 9.14 -9.05
CA GLN A 172 15.57 8.44 -10.12
C GLN A 172 16.18 7.05 -10.41
N SER A 173 17.18 6.61 -9.65
CA SER A 173 17.95 5.40 -9.96
C SER A 173 17.05 4.17 -10.05
N VAL A 174 16.26 3.91 -9.01
CA VAL A 174 15.33 2.77 -8.95
C VAL A 174 14.30 2.83 -10.09
N HIS A 175 13.80 4.03 -10.42
CA HIS A 175 12.84 4.20 -11.51
C HIS A 175 13.45 3.86 -12.87
N GLN A 176 14.67 4.33 -13.13
CA GLN A 176 15.40 4.02 -14.37
C GLN A 176 15.72 2.52 -14.47
N GLU A 177 16.19 1.92 -13.39
CA GLU A 177 16.50 0.49 -13.32
C GLU A 177 15.27 -0.39 -13.61
N ILE A 178 14.10 -0.02 -13.11
CA ILE A 178 12.84 -0.74 -13.41
C ILE A 178 12.37 -0.50 -14.84
N GLN A 179 12.50 0.71 -15.37
CA GLN A 179 12.15 0.98 -16.77
C GLN A 179 13.04 0.19 -17.74
N GLU A 180 14.32 0.00 -17.41
CA GLU A 180 15.22 -0.87 -18.17
C GLU A 180 14.84 -2.34 -18.03
N PHE A 181 14.53 -2.80 -16.82
CA PHE A 181 14.05 -4.16 -16.56
C PHE A 181 12.78 -4.49 -17.35
N LEU A 182 11.81 -3.58 -17.41
CA LEU A 182 10.58 -3.77 -18.19
C LEU A 182 10.83 -3.82 -19.70
N LYS A 183 11.88 -3.13 -20.19
CA LYS A 183 12.25 -3.13 -21.62
C LYS A 183 13.03 -4.35 -22.05
N SER A 184 13.79 -5.00 -21.16
CA SER A 184 14.58 -6.17 -21.52
C SER A 184 13.70 -7.41 -21.78
N GLY A 185 12.51 -7.47 -21.16
CA GLY A 185 11.61 -8.62 -21.27
C GLY A 185 12.07 -9.86 -20.49
N GLU A 186 13.23 -9.80 -19.82
CA GLU A 186 13.85 -10.88 -19.05
C GLU A 186 13.44 -10.81 -17.57
N ILE A 187 12.16 -11.06 -17.30
CA ILE A 187 11.54 -10.86 -15.97
C ILE A 187 12.17 -11.71 -14.86
N SER A 188 12.66 -12.92 -15.19
CA SER A 188 13.11 -13.91 -14.21
C SER A 188 14.63 -13.90 -13.93
N GLU A 189 15.45 -13.25 -14.75
CA GLU A 189 16.91 -13.32 -14.63
C GLU A 189 17.47 -12.31 -13.62
N ARG A 190 16.90 -11.10 -13.56
CA ARG A 190 17.36 -10.03 -12.67
C ARG A 190 16.71 -10.16 -11.29
N LYS A 191 17.53 -10.29 -10.25
CA LYS A 191 17.03 -10.25 -8.87
C LYS A 191 16.60 -8.83 -8.50
N LEU A 192 15.32 -8.65 -8.19
CA LEU A 192 14.76 -7.37 -7.73
C LEU A 192 14.86 -7.26 -6.21
N SER A 193 15.25 -6.07 -5.71
CA SER A 193 15.13 -5.77 -4.29
C SER A 193 13.70 -5.36 -3.91
N GLU A 194 13.42 -5.23 -2.62
CA GLU A 194 12.10 -4.85 -2.14
C GLU A 194 11.66 -3.46 -2.62
N ILE A 195 12.57 -2.48 -2.67
CA ILE A 195 12.27 -1.14 -3.20
C ILE A 195 12.03 -1.15 -4.72
N HIS A 196 12.70 -2.05 -5.45
CA HIS A 196 12.41 -2.29 -6.87
C HIS A 196 10.99 -2.82 -7.05
N CYS A 197 10.54 -3.71 -6.16
CA CYS A 197 9.18 -4.24 -6.18
C CYS A 197 8.14 -3.16 -5.84
N SER A 198 8.38 -2.30 -4.83
CA SER A 198 7.50 -1.13 -4.56
C SER A 198 7.39 -0.21 -5.78
N ALA A 199 8.51 0.07 -6.45
CA ALA A 199 8.54 0.91 -7.64
C ALA A 199 7.79 0.27 -8.82
N LEU A 200 7.99 -1.02 -9.04
CA LEU A 200 7.30 -1.78 -10.07
C LEU A 200 5.78 -1.84 -9.80
N ALA A 201 5.37 -2.08 -8.56
CA ALA A 201 3.97 -2.10 -8.16
C ALA A 201 3.28 -0.77 -8.48
N TYR A 202 3.92 0.35 -8.13
CA TYR A 202 3.44 1.69 -8.46
C TYR A 202 3.30 1.89 -9.97
N LEU A 203 4.31 1.51 -10.75
CA LEU A 203 4.30 1.69 -12.20
C LEU A 203 3.21 0.85 -12.88
N LEU A 204 3.03 -0.40 -12.46
CA LEU A 204 1.97 -1.27 -12.96
C LEU A 204 0.58 -0.74 -12.56
N GLN A 205 0.42 -0.28 -11.31
CA GLN A 205 -0.84 0.29 -10.83
C GLN A 205 -1.24 1.56 -11.58
N MET A 206 -0.28 2.40 -11.95
CA MET A 206 -0.51 3.69 -12.62
C MET A 206 -0.49 3.59 -14.15
N SER A 207 -0.29 2.40 -14.72
CA SER A 207 -0.28 2.18 -16.16
C SER A 207 -1.66 2.43 -16.77
N GLU A 208 -1.70 3.07 -17.94
CA GLU A 208 -2.94 3.21 -18.73
C GLU A 208 -3.41 1.85 -19.28
N GLU A 209 -2.46 0.97 -19.57
CA GLU A 209 -2.73 -0.39 -20.01
C GLU A 209 -2.96 -1.30 -18.80
N VAL A 210 -4.07 -2.03 -18.80
CA VAL A 210 -4.41 -3.05 -17.79
C VAL A 210 -3.56 -4.28 -18.05
N LEU A 211 -2.85 -4.76 -17.04
CA LEU A 211 -2.03 -5.97 -17.15
C LEU A 211 -2.91 -7.21 -17.25
N ASP A 212 -2.64 -8.08 -18.23
CA ASP A 212 -3.45 -9.29 -18.41
C ASP A 212 -3.25 -10.29 -17.26
N GLU A 213 -2.00 -10.53 -16.85
CA GLU A 213 -1.67 -11.46 -15.77
C GLU A 213 -0.51 -10.95 -14.91
N LEU A 214 -0.70 -10.99 -13.60
CA LEU A 214 0.34 -10.79 -12.59
C LEU A 214 0.57 -12.09 -11.83
N ASP A 215 1.67 -12.77 -12.14
CA ASP A 215 2.14 -13.94 -11.41
C ASP A 215 3.36 -13.55 -10.56
N LEU A 216 3.18 -13.53 -9.24
CA LEU A 216 4.24 -13.10 -8.31
C LEU A 216 5.45 -14.05 -8.32
N GLN A 217 5.27 -15.31 -8.72
CA GLN A 217 6.36 -16.29 -8.77
C GLN A 217 7.30 -16.10 -9.97
N GLN A 218 6.90 -15.32 -10.98
CA GLN A 218 7.76 -14.98 -12.12
C GLN A 218 8.88 -14.00 -11.74
N TYR A 219 8.69 -13.23 -10.67
CA TYR A 219 9.65 -12.24 -10.22
C TYR A 219 10.69 -12.87 -9.28
N ASN A 220 11.97 -12.75 -9.66
CA ASN A 220 13.08 -13.19 -8.83
C ASN A 220 13.33 -12.18 -7.71
N THR A 221 12.68 -12.35 -6.56
CA THR A 221 12.81 -11.47 -5.39
C THR A 221 12.55 -12.23 -4.07
N SER A 222 12.68 -11.56 -2.93
CA SER A 222 12.31 -12.12 -1.61
C SER A 222 10.79 -12.25 -1.48
N ASP A 223 10.31 -13.01 -0.49
CA ASP A 223 8.86 -13.10 -0.22
C ASP A 223 8.27 -11.72 0.10
N GLU A 224 9.01 -10.86 0.80
CA GLU A 224 8.60 -9.47 1.03
C GLU A 224 8.61 -8.63 -0.26
N GLY A 225 9.56 -8.87 -1.16
CA GLY A 225 9.52 -8.28 -2.50
C GLY A 225 8.25 -8.64 -3.26
N ARG A 226 7.83 -9.92 -3.24
CA ARG A 226 6.58 -10.37 -3.87
C ARG A 226 5.37 -9.69 -3.23
N ARG A 227 5.32 -9.62 -1.90
CA ARG A 227 4.25 -8.91 -1.18
C ARG A 227 4.13 -7.44 -1.57
N ARG A 228 5.25 -6.75 -1.79
CA ARG A 228 5.28 -5.36 -2.26
C ARG A 228 4.74 -5.16 -3.68
N LEU A 229 4.61 -6.22 -4.48
CA LEU A 229 3.97 -6.18 -5.80
C LEU A 229 2.44 -6.23 -5.74
N ILE A 230 1.86 -6.64 -4.63
CA ILE A 230 0.40 -6.84 -4.49
C ILE A 230 -0.43 -5.61 -4.87
N PRO A 231 -0.06 -4.35 -4.59
CA PRO A 231 -0.83 -3.18 -5.04
C PRO A 231 -1.11 -3.12 -6.55
N ALA A 232 -0.27 -3.78 -7.37
CA ALA A 232 -0.48 -3.88 -8.81
C ALA A 232 -1.78 -4.62 -9.19
N VAL A 233 -2.35 -5.45 -8.29
CA VAL A 233 -3.63 -6.15 -8.49
C VAL A 233 -4.78 -5.22 -8.90
N ARG A 234 -4.71 -3.94 -8.51
CA ARG A 234 -5.70 -2.91 -8.89
C ARG A 234 -5.77 -2.65 -10.40
N ASN A 235 -4.73 -2.98 -11.14
CA ASN A 235 -4.65 -2.78 -12.59
C ASN A 235 -4.38 -4.09 -13.35
N CYS A 236 -4.86 -5.21 -12.83
CA CYS A 236 -4.67 -6.54 -13.44
C CYS A 236 -6.01 -7.21 -13.74
N ARG A 237 -6.06 -8.04 -14.80
CA ARG A 237 -7.22 -8.92 -15.08
C ARG A 237 -7.11 -10.26 -14.34
N LYS A 238 -5.91 -10.82 -14.26
CA LYS A 238 -5.63 -12.08 -13.57
C LYS A 238 -4.49 -11.90 -12.60
N VAL A 239 -4.63 -12.46 -11.39
CA VAL A 239 -3.54 -12.49 -10.41
C VAL A 239 -3.38 -13.88 -9.83
N GLU A 240 -2.12 -14.33 -9.81
CA GLU A 240 -1.67 -15.57 -9.19
C GLU A 240 -0.80 -15.22 -7.97
N LEU A 241 -1.34 -15.42 -6.76
CA LEU A 241 -0.68 -15.13 -5.49
C LEU A 241 -0.07 -16.38 -4.86
N ALA A 242 0.37 -17.36 -5.67
CA ALA A 242 0.66 -18.70 -5.18
C ALA A 242 1.94 -18.79 -4.33
N GLY A 243 1.86 -19.49 -3.18
CA GLY A 243 3.01 -19.81 -2.35
C GLY A 243 3.52 -18.67 -1.47
N ASP A 244 2.79 -17.56 -1.37
CA ASP A 244 3.14 -16.41 -0.55
C ASP A 244 2.41 -16.46 0.81
N VAL A 245 3.15 -16.16 1.89
CA VAL A 245 2.53 -15.95 3.21
C VAL A 245 2.02 -14.52 3.25
N LEU A 246 0.70 -14.36 3.13
CA LEU A 246 0.01 -13.06 3.14
C LEU A 246 -0.57 -12.79 4.53
N SER A 247 -0.41 -11.55 4.99
CA SER A 247 -1.05 -11.04 6.22
C SER A 247 -2.38 -10.34 5.89
N LYS A 248 -3.16 -10.01 6.93
CA LYS A 248 -4.45 -9.31 6.79
C LYS A 248 -4.38 -8.06 5.89
N SER A 249 -3.33 -7.23 6.05
CA SER A 249 -3.19 -6.01 5.26
C SER A 249 -3.00 -6.27 3.77
N HIS A 250 -2.42 -7.42 3.40
CA HIS A 250 -2.29 -7.82 2.00
C HIS A 250 -3.66 -8.21 1.42
N TRP A 251 -4.49 -8.91 2.18
CA TRP A 251 -5.86 -9.25 1.77
C TRP A 251 -6.77 -8.03 1.66
N GLU A 252 -6.60 -7.03 2.52
CA GLU A 252 -7.30 -5.75 2.41
C GLU A 252 -6.99 -5.03 1.09
N VAL A 253 -5.75 -5.11 0.59
CA VAL A 253 -5.37 -4.56 -0.72
C VAL A 253 -6.07 -5.31 -1.87
N VAL A 254 -6.11 -6.65 -1.81
CA VAL A 254 -6.80 -7.49 -2.81
C VAL A 254 -8.31 -7.21 -2.81
N ALA A 255 -8.94 -7.19 -1.64
CA ALA A 255 -10.35 -6.86 -1.49
C ALA A 255 -10.67 -5.42 -1.97
N SER A 256 -9.78 -4.47 -1.69
CA SER A 256 -9.89 -3.10 -2.21
C SER A 256 -9.83 -3.06 -3.74
N ALA A 257 -8.98 -3.87 -4.38
CA ALA A 257 -8.94 -3.97 -5.83
C ALA A 257 -10.18 -4.63 -6.44
N MET A 258 -10.78 -5.60 -5.74
CA MET A 258 -12.04 -6.21 -6.18
C MET A 258 -13.19 -5.18 -6.15
N THR A 259 -13.19 -4.29 -5.17
CA THR A 259 -14.26 -3.29 -4.96
C THR A 259 -14.03 -1.93 -5.65
N SER A 260 -12.86 -1.74 -6.30
CA SER A 260 -12.50 -0.49 -6.97
C SER A 260 -13.40 -0.17 -8.16
N ASN A 261 -13.37 1.09 -8.61
CA ASN A 261 -14.10 1.54 -9.79
C ASN A 261 -13.14 2.22 -10.79
N PRO A 262 -12.83 1.58 -11.94
CA PRO A 262 -13.25 0.24 -12.33
C PRO A 262 -12.55 -0.87 -11.53
N SER A 263 -13.21 -2.02 -11.41
CA SER A 263 -12.59 -3.29 -10.98
C SER A 263 -12.18 -4.07 -12.24
N HIS A 264 -10.87 -4.21 -12.44
CA HIS A 264 -10.31 -4.92 -13.59
C HIS A 264 -10.19 -6.43 -13.35
N LEU A 265 -10.07 -6.84 -12.09
CA LEU A 265 -9.79 -8.22 -11.68
C LEU A 265 -10.94 -9.16 -12.04
N ARG A 266 -10.63 -10.17 -12.85
CA ARG A 266 -11.52 -11.25 -13.31
C ARG A 266 -11.14 -12.59 -12.72
N GLU A 267 -9.85 -12.83 -12.53
CA GLU A 267 -9.36 -14.11 -12.04
C GLU A 267 -8.42 -13.90 -10.84
N LEU A 268 -8.76 -14.54 -9.72
CA LEU A 268 -7.93 -14.56 -8.52
C LEU A 268 -7.63 -16.00 -8.15
N SER A 269 -6.34 -16.33 -8.09
CA SER A 269 -5.90 -17.65 -7.69
C SER A 269 -4.92 -17.57 -6.53
N LEU A 270 -5.28 -18.28 -5.46
CA LEU A 270 -4.60 -18.25 -4.16
C LEU A 270 -3.88 -19.59 -3.88
N SER A 271 -3.50 -20.30 -4.94
CA SER A 271 -3.02 -21.68 -4.87
C SER A 271 -1.85 -21.86 -3.91
N LYS A 272 -1.92 -22.83 -2.99
CA LYS A 272 -0.83 -23.19 -2.06
C LYS A 272 -0.40 -22.08 -1.08
N ASN A 273 -1.26 -21.10 -0.79
CA ASN A 273 -1.01 -20.14 0.27
C ASN A 273 -1.27 -20.79 1.65
N GLN A 274 -0.34 -20.66 2.59
CA GLN A 274 -0.42 -21.35 3.88
C GLN A 274 -1.21 -20.57 4.95
N SER A 275 -1.64 -19.33 4.66
CA SER A 275 -2.08 -18.36 5.67
C SER A 275 -3.50 -17.81 5.53
N LEU A 276 -4.35 -18.33 4.64
CA LEU A 276 -5.73 -17.85 4.50
C LEU A 276 -6.57 -18.30 5.71
N THR A 277 -7.07 -17.34 6.47
CA THR A 277 -7.94 -17.57 7.63
C THR A 277 -9.42 -17.41 7.26
N ASP A 278 -10.34 -17.83 8.13
CA ASP A 278 -11.78 -17.62 7.93
C ASP A 278 -12.13 -16.13 7.75
N ALA A 279 -11.46 -15.24 8.49
CA ALA A 279 -11.66 -13.80 8.38
C ALA A 279 -11.21 -13.26 7.01
N ASP A 280 -10.16 -13.84 6.42
CA ASP A 280 -9.70 -13.45 5.09
C ASP A 280 -10.66 -13.94 4.00
N VAL A 281 -11.23 -15.15 4.15
CA VAL A 281 -12.28 -15.65 3.25
C VAL A 281 -13.55 -14.82 3.36
N GLU A 282 -13.94 -14.43 4.57
CA GLU A 282 -15.09 -13.55 4.81
C GLU A 282 -14.87 -12.17 4.18
N LEU A 283 -13.66 -11.61 4.29
CA LEU A 283 -13.27 -10.36 3.64
C LEU A 283 -13.38 -10.45 2.11
N LEU A 284 -12.81 -11.50 1.49
CA LEU A 284 -12.90 -11.70 0.04
C LEU A 284 -14.34 -11.96 -0.42
N SER A 285 -15.11 -12.73 0.35
CA SER A 285 -16.53 -12.98 0.07
C SER A 285 -17.35 -11.70 0.14
N SER A 286 -17.11 -10.86 1.14
CA SER A 286 -17.71 -9.53 1.26
C SER A 286 -17.37 -8.63 0.08
N ALA A 287 -16.12 -8.67 -0.40
CA ALA A 287 -15.70 -7.95 -1.59
C ALA A 287 -16.41 -8.46 -2.86
N MET A 288 -16.65 -9.76 -2.99
CA MET A 288 -17.38 -10.33 -4.13
C MET A 288 -18.83 -9.84 -4.23
N MET A 289 -19.47 -9.55 -3.10
CA MET A 289 -20.85 -9.02 -3.05
C MET A 289 -20.95 -7.53 -3.39
N HIS A 290 -19.82 -6.83 -3.52
CA HIS A 290 -19.81 -5.41 -3.82
C HIS A 290 -20.25 -5.16 -5.28
N PRO A 291 -21.09 -4.15 -5.58
CA PRO A 291 -21.63 -3.92 -6.93
C PRO A 291 -20.58 -3.61 -8.01
N ASN A 292 -19.39 -3.15 -7.60
CA ASN A 292 -18.27 -2.92 -8.51
C ASN A 292 -17.45 -4.18 -8.78
N CYS A 293 -17.59 -5.24 -7.99
CA CYS A 293 -16.81 -6.46 -8.17
C CYS A 293 -17.08 -7.05 -9.54
N ARG A 294 -16.04 -7.59 -10.16
CA ARG A 294 -16.10 -8.20 -11.49
C ARG A 294 -15.39 -9.55 -11.54
N LEU A 295 -15.12 -10.14 -10.38
CA LEU A 295 -14.42 -11.41 -10.29
C LEU A 295 -15.28 -12.53 -10.87
N GLU A 296 -14.74 -13.22 -11.87
CA GLU A 296 -15.37 -14.30 -12.62
C GLU A 296 -14.81 -15.68 -12.20
N MET A 297 -13.55 -15.73 -11.76
CA MET A 297 -12.92 -16.96 -11.27
C MET A 297 -12.21 -16.73 -9.93
N LEU A 298 -12.49 -17.63 -8.99
CA LEU A 298 -11.77 -17.75 -7.72
C LEU A 298 -11.22 -19.17 -7.57
N ARG A 299 -9.90 -19.29 -7.42
CA ARG A 299 -9.24 -20.56 -7.11
C ARG A 299 -8.65 -20.54 -5.69
N LEU A 300 -9.15 -21.44 -4.85
CA LEU A 300 -8.72 -21.71 -3.47
C LEU A 300 -8.08 -23.10 -3.40
N TRP A 301 -7.04 -23.33 -4.20
CA TRP A 301 -6.39 -24.64 -4.28
C TRP A 301 -5.52 -24.95 -3.04
N ASN A 302 -5.68 -26.15 -2.48
CA ASN A 302 -5.04 -26.63 -1.25
C ASN A 302 -5.39 -25.77 -0.03
N PHE A 303 -6.66 -25.35 0.09
CA PHE A 303 -7.18 -24.77 1.34
C PHE A 303 -8.13 -25.69 2.07
N ARG A 304 -7.98 -25.76 3.39
CA ARG A 304 -8.96 -26.40 4.27
C ARG A 304 -9.98 -25.37 4.69
N LEU A 305 -11.07 -25.26 3.93
CA LEU A 305 -12.17 -24.38 4.29
C LEU A 305 -12.91 -24.93 5.53
N SER A 306 -13.25 -24.03 6.45
CA SER A 306 -14.18 -24.32 7.54
C SER A 306 -15.63 -24.13 7.08
N GLU A 307 -16.57 -24.48 7.95
CA GLU A 307 -17.99 -24.16 7.78
C GLU A 307 -18.24 -22.65 7.64
N ILE A 308 -17.51 -21.82 8.39
CA ILE A 308 -17.62 -20.35 8.35
C ILE A 308 -17.16 -19.82 6.99
N SER A 309 -16.02 -20.31 6.50
CA SER A 309 -15.51 -19.98 5.17
C SER A 309 -16.49 -20.40 4.07
N CYS A 310 -17.08 -21.60 4.18
CA CYS A 310 -18.05 -22.09 3.20
C CYS A 310 -19.36 -21.31 3.23
N ASP A 311 -19.86 -20.91 4.40
CA ASP A 311 -21.06 -20.07 4.53
C ASP A 311 -20.84 -18.67 3.95
N SER A 312 -19.65 -18.10 4.15
CA SER A 312 -19.25 -16.81 3.55
C SER A 312 -19.23 -16.89 2.03
N LEU A 313 -18.60 -17.93 1.46
CA LEU A 313 -18.60 -18.17 0.02
C LEU A 313 -20.01 -18.43 -0.52
N ALA A 314 -20.81 -19.24 0.18
CA ALA A 314 -22.20 -19.51 -0.18
C ALA A 314 -23.04 -18.21 -0.22
N SER A 315 -22.81 -17.29 0.71
CA SER A 315 -23.46 -15.98 0.73
C SER A 315 -23.05 -15.11 -0.46
N ALA A 316 -21.76 -15.13 -0.83
CA ALA A 316 -21.30 -14.44 -2.04
C ALA A 316 -21.91 -15.03 -3.32
N LEU A 317 -22.04 -16.36 -3.42
CA LEU A 317 -22.65 -17.04 -4.56
C LEU A 317 -24.14 -16.69 -4.76
N ARG A 318 -24.88 -16.42 -3.68
CA ARG A 318 -26.30 -16.00 -3.72
C ARG A 318 -26.48 -14.50 -3.92
N SER A 319 -25.40 -13.72 -3.88
CA SER A 319 -25.49 -12.26 -3.97
C SER A 319 -25.91 -11.80 -5.37
N ASN A 320 -26.51 -10.62 -5.45
CA ASN A 320 -26.90 -10.01 -6.72
C ASN A 320 -26.39 -8.56 -6.78
N PRO A 321 -25.42 -8.24 -7.65
CA PRO A 321 -24.85 -9.12 -8.67
C PRO A 321 -23.81 -10.09 -8.09
N SER A 322 -23.83 -11.35 -8.53
CA SER A 322 -22.70 -12.26 -8.43
C SER A 322 -22.12 -12.45 -9.82
N HIS A 323 -20.84 -12.10 -9.99
CA HIS A 323 -20.14 -12.27 -11.26
C HIS A 323 -19.33 -13.57 -11.34
N LEU A 324 -19.25 -14.32 -10.23
CA LEU A 324 -18.42 -15.51 -10.13
C LEU A 324 -19.02 -16.66 -10.94
N ARG A 325 -18.29 -17.13 -11.96
CA ARG A 325 -18.65 -18.27 -12.82
C ARG A 325 -17.91 -19.54 -12.45
N VAL A 326 -16.67 -19.42 -11.96
CA VAL A 326 -15.82 -20.56 -11.64
C VAL A 326 -15.30 -20.44 -10.21
N LEU A 327 -15.60 -21.47 -9.39
CA LEU A 327 -15.05 -21.65 -8.06
C LEU A 327 -14.26 -22.96 -8.03
N ASP A 328 -12.96 -22.89 -7.79
CA ASP A 328 -12.07 -24.04 -7.76
C ASP A 328 -11.51 -24.24 -6.34
N LEU A 329 -12.03 -25.26 -5.64
CA LEU A 329 -11.70 -25.65 -4.27
C LEU A 329 -10.80 -26.89 -4.22
N GLY A 330 -10.10 -27.22 -5.30
CA GLY A 330 -9.27 -28.43 -5.39
C GLY A 330 -8.20 -28.53 -4.28
N GLY A 331 -7.69 -29.73 -4.04
CA GLY A 331 -6.60 -30.01 -3.11
C GLY A 331 -6.98 -30.60 -1.75
N TYR A 332 -8.18 -30.32 -1.23
CA TYR A 332 -8.70 -30.96 -0.01
C TYR A 332 -10.15 -31.44 -0.19
N GLN A 333 -10.51 -32.48 0.55
CA GLN A 333 -11.89 -32.96 0.62
C GLN A 333 -12.68 -32.10 1.61
N LEU A 334 -13.77 -31.49 1.13
CA LEU A 334 -14.77 -30.85 1.99
C LEU A 334 -15.49 -31.93 2.83
N LYS A 335 -16.05 -31.58 3.99
CA LYS A 335 -16.91 -32.51 4.74
C LYS A 335 -18.38 -32.21 4.47
N ASP A 336 -19.26 -33.12 4.89
CA ASP A 336 -20.70 -33.05 4.60
C ASP A 336 -21.38 -31.72 4.97
N PRO A 337 -21.11 -31.07 6.13
CA PRO A 337 -21.71 -29.77 6.45
C PRO A 337 -21.29 -28.66 5.49
N GLU A 338 -19.99 -28.57 5.19
CA GLU A 338 -19.44 -27.59 4.25
C GLU A 338 -20.01 -27.76 2.84
N VAL A 339 -20.14 -29.02 2.39
CA VAL A 339 -20.73 -29.35 1.09
C VAL A 339 -22.20 -28.96 1.02
N LYS A 340 -22.99 -29.24 2.07
CA LYS A 340 -24.42 -28.86 2.11
C LYS A 340 -24.63 -27.36 1.98
N LEU A 341 -23.78 -26.55 2.60
CA LEU A 341 -23.86 -25.08 2.50
C LEU A 341 -23.65 -24.61 1.05
N LEU A 342 -22.61 -25.12 0.38
CA LEU A 342 -22.34 -24.79 -1.01
C LEU A 342 -23.44 -25.31 -1.95
N CYS A 343 -23.87 -26.57 -1.79
CA CYS A 343 -24.99 -27.13 -2.55
C CYS A 343 -26.28 -26.29 -2.42
N GLY A 344 -26.59 -25.82 -1.22
CA GLY A 344 -27.73 -24.94 -0.99
C GLY A 344 -27.62 -23.60 -1.71
N ALA A 345 -26.42 -23.03 -1.79
CA ALA A 345 -26.19 -21.82 -2.59
C ALA A 345 -26.31 -22.07 -4.10
N LEU A 346 -25.83 -23.21 -4.60
CA LEU A 346 -25.93 -23.56 -6.03
C LEU A 346 -27.37 -23.78 -6.51
N GLN A 347 -28.28 -24.14 -5.61
CA GLN A 347 -29.72 -24.29 -5.90
C GLN A 347 -30.47 -22.95 -5.90
N ASP A 348 -29.84 -21.87 -5.44
CA ASP A 348 -30.45 -20.54 -5.43
C ASP A 348 -30.61 -20.02 -6.87
N PRO A 349 -31.78 -19.50 -7.27
CA PRO A 349 -31.98 -18.97 -8.62
C PRO A 349 -31.12 -17.73 -8.94
N LEU A 350 -30.55 -17.08 -7.93
CA LEU A 350 -29.58 -15.98 -8.10
C LEU A 350 -28.15 -16.49 -8.29
N CYS A 351 -27.88 -17.77 -8.05
CA CYS A 351 -26.56 -18.32 -8.22
C CYS A 351 -26.21 -18.45 -9.71
N GLU A 352 -25.15 -17.76 -10.10
CA GLU A 352 -24.70 -17.62 -11.48
C GLU A 352 -23.45 -18.47 -11.78
N LEU A 353 -23.06 -19.35 -10.84
CA LEU A 353 -21.89 -20.21 -10.94
C LEU A 353 -22.08 -21.30 -12.00
N GLU A 354 -21.13 -21.42 -12.92
CA GLU A 354 -21.16 -22.40 -14.01
C GLU A 354 -20.31 -23.64 -13.69
N THR A 355 -19.27 -23.47 -12.88
CA THR A 355 -18.33 -24.56 -12.57
C THR A 355 -17.87 -24.48 -11.13
N LEU A 356 -18.16 -25.54 -10.37
CA LEU A 356 -17.53 -25.83 -9.08
C LEU A 356 -16.55 -26.99 -9.25
N ARG A 357 -15.26 -26.76 -8.99
CA ARG A 357 -14.25 -27.84 -8.95
C ARG A 357 -13.90 -28.17 -7.50
N SER A 358 -13.92 -29.46 -7.18
CA SER A 358 -13.46 -30.01 -5.90
C SER A 358 -12.74 -31.33 -6.16
N VAL A 359 -11.97 -31.84 -5.19
CA VAL A 359 -11.33 -33.16 -5.36
C VAL A 359 -12.41 -34.24 -5.42
N ARG A 360 -12.23 -35.17 -6.37
CA ARG A 360 -13.16 -36.21 -6.82
C ARG A 360 -13.82 -36.99 -5.67
N ASP A 361 -15.08 -37.33 -5.91
CA ASP A 361 -15.95 -38.27 -5.19
C ASP A 361 -16.66 -37.75 -3.93
N ASP A 362 -17.16 -36.51 -3.94
CA ASP A 362 -18.29 -36.17 -3.05
C ASP A 362 -19.63 -36.47 -3.76
N PRO A 363 -20.34 -37.55 -3.38
CA PRO A 363 -21.60 -37.93 -4.02
C PRO A 363 -22.71 -36.90 -3.84
N VAL A 364 -22.55 -35.91 -2.93
CA VAL A 364 -23.52 -34.83 -2.72
C VAL A 364 -23.33 -33.70 -3.73
N LEU A 365 -22.07 -33.38 -4.11
CA LEU A 365 -21.79 -32.38 -5.16
C LEU A 365 -22.15 -32.86 -6.56
N SER A 366 -22.18 -34.17 -6.81
CA SER A 366 -22.60 -34.72 -8.11
C SER A 366 -24.12 -34.76 -8.32
N GLN A 367 -24.91 -34.41 -7.29
CA GLN A 367 -26.38 -34.39 -7.33
C GLN A 367 -26.97 -32.98 -7.56
N VAL A 368 -26.12 -31.96 -7.54
CA VAL A 368 -26.46 -30.56 -7.85
C VAL A 368 -25.84 -30.23 -9.19
#